data_AF-A0AAD9V409-F1
#
_entry.id   AF-A0AAD9V409-F1
#
_cell.length_a   1.000
_cell.length_b   1.000
_cell.length_c   1.000
_cell.angle_alpha   90.00
_cell.angle_beta   90.00
_cell.angle_gamma   90.00
#
_symmetry.space_group_name_H-M   'P 1'
#
loop_
_entity.id
_entity.type
_entity.pdbx_description
1 polymer ?
#
loop_
_entity_poly.entity_id
_entity_poly.type
_entity_poly.pdbx_seq_one_letter_code
_entity_poly.pdbx_strand_id
1 'polypeptide(L)'
;MASSNALQERQIVLMEAMNRRLESIQEGQKKLEETNAALRKENDLLKTQLERQQSTSQSRRFNRKQSRTSVEIPSDLAKRFRFIYKKMVEKKMTQGFIVTEDSLSERNQSLFQKVREILRKEHGGENCPWTDLQMKAQFNRYFKTVKERNHRIERGTNDKHEKLERRLSGYERIKEKLTLQEKKTYDDVLY
;
A
#
# COMPACT_ATOMS: atom_id res chain seq x y z
N MET A 1 -9.56 83.76 0.52
CA MET A 1 -8.71 83.13 1.55
C MET A 1 -9.33 81.85 2.14
N ALA A 2 -10.60 81.82 2.56
CA ALA A 2 -11.20 80.65 3.25
C ALA A 2 -11.29 79.34 2.43
N SER A 3 -11.47 79.40 1.11
CA SER A 3 -11.59 78.20 0.26
C SER A 3 -10.27 77.39 0.11
N SER A 4 -9.11 78.00 0.31
CA SER A 4 -7.80 77.32 0.19
C SER A 4 -7.51 76.44 1.41
N ASN A 5 -7.91 76.90 2.60
CA ASN A 5 -7.71 76.17 3.86
C ASN A 5 -8.57 74.90 3.92
N ALA A 6 -9.84 74.98 3.51
CA ALA A 6 -10.73 73.82 3.49
C ALA A 6 -10.24 72.71 2.53
N LEU A 7 -9.58 73.09 1.43
CA LEU A 7 -9.01 72.14 0.49
C LEU A 7 -7.74 71.46 1.04
N GLN A 8 -6.89 72.22 1.74
CA GLN A 8 -5.73 71.70 2.46
C GLN A 8 -6.12 70.76 3.60
N GLU A 9 -7.11 71.15 4.42
CA GLU A 9 -7.62 70.31 5.51
C GLU A 9 -8.18 68.97 4.98
N ARG A 10 -8.93 69.01 3.87
CA ARG A 10 -9.43 67.79 3.22
C ARG A 10 -8.30 66.90 2.70
N GLN A 11 -7.24 67.49 2.14
CA GLN A 11 -6.07 66.73 1.68
C GLN A 11 -5.32 66.08 2.85
N ILE A 12 -5.19 66.77 3.98
CA ILE A 12 -4.55 66.23 5.19
C ILE A 12 -5.34 65.02 5.71
N VAL A 13 -6.66 65.14 5.84
CA VAL A 13 -7.51 64.04 6.31
C VAL A 13 -7.43 62.82 5.39
N LEU A 14 -7.39 63.03 4.07
CA LEU A 14 -7.21 61.94 3.10
C LEU A 14 -5.85 61.27 3.23
N MET A 15 -4.78 62.05 3.42
CA MET A 15 -3.44 61.54 3.61
C MET A 15 -3.32 60.73 4.91
N GLU A 16 -3.92 61.19 6.01
CA GLU A 16 -3.96 60.45 7.28
C GLU A 16 -4.74 59.13 7.15
N ALA A 17 -5.88 59.14 6.44
CA ALA A 17 -6.65 57.93 6.17
C ALA A 17 -5.87 56.92 5.30
N MET A 18 -5.12 57.41 4.30
CA MET A 18 -4.25 56.59 3.47
C MET A 18 -3.08 55.99 4.28
N ASN A 19 -2.46 56.78 5.15
CA ASN A 19 -1.36 56.30 6.00
C ASN A 19 -1.82 55.20 6.95
N ARG A 20 -2.98 55.36 7.62
CA ARG A 20 -3.56 54.31 8.46
C ARG A 20 -3.84 53.02 7.69
N ARG A 21 -4.30 53.15 6.44
CA ARG A 21 -4.53 51.98 5.57
C ARG A 21 -3.24 51.30 5.16
N LEU A 22 -2.18 52.06 4.89
CA LEU A 22 -0.85 51.52 4.57
C LEU A 22 -0.26 50.78 5.77
N GLU A 23 -0.35 51.34 6.98
CA GLU A 23 0.10 50.69 8.22
C GLU A 23 -0.62 49.36 8.45
N SER A 24 -1.95 49.33 8.28
CA SER A 24 -2.74 48.10 8.41
C SER A 24 -2.35 47.02 7.38
N ILE A 25 -2.06 47.42 6.14
CA ILE A 25 -1.59 46.50 5.09
C ILE A 25 -0.20 45.96 5.44
N GLN A 26 0.72 46.81 5.89
CA GLN A 26 2.08 46.40 6.28
C GLN A 26 2.04 45.43 7.47
N GLU A 27 1.18 45.68 8.46
CA GLU A 27 1.02 44.76 9.59
C GLU A 27 0.42 43.41 9.15
N GLY A 28 -0.53 43.43 8.21
CA GLY A 28 -1.08 42.22 7.61
C GLY A 28 -0.04 41.41 6.83
N GLN A 29 0.81 42.08 6.05
CA GLN A 29 1.92 41.46 5.34
C GLN A 29 2.93 40.82 6.30
N LYS A 30 3.30 41.53 7.36
CA LYS A 30 4.21 41.01 8.39
C LYS A 30 3.66 39.73 9.03
N LYS A 31 2.38 39.71 9.41
CA LYS A 31 1.73 38.50 9.96
C LYS A 31 1.73 37.34 8.97
N LEU A 32 1.46 37.61 7.70
CA LEU A 32 1.50 36.59 6.65
C LEU A 32 2.91 36.02 6.45
N GLU A 33 3.95 36.87 6.46
CA GLU A 33 5.34 36.43 6.38
C GLU A 33 5.73 35.55 7.58
N GLU A 34 5.34 35.95 8.79
CA GLU A 34 5.55 35.16 10.00
C GLU A 34 4.87 33.78 9.92
N THR A 35 3.62 33.73 9.45
CA THR A 35 2.91 32.45 9.25
C THR A 35 3.57 31.58 8.18
N ASN A 36 4.03 32.18 7.07
CA ASN A 36 4.73 31.45 6.02
C ASN A 36 6.08 30.91 6.50
N ALA A 37 6.80 31.67 7.32
CA ALA A 37 8.03 31.21 7.93
C ALA A 37 7.80 30.02 8.89
N ALA A 38 6.71 30.05 9.67
CA ALA A 38 6.33 28.93 10.54
C ALA A 38 5.99 27.66 9.72
N LEU A 39 5.17 27.80 8.67
CA LEU A 39 4.81 26.69 7.79
C LEU A 39 6.01 26.08 7.05
N ARG A 40 7.01 26.90 6.69
CA ARG A 40 8.26 26.40 6.10
C ARG A 40 9.04 25.55 7.10
N LYS A 41 9.18 26.01 8.34
CA LYS A 41 9.83 25.24 9.41
C LYS A 41 9.13 23.91 9.69
N GLU A 42 7.79 23.91 9.70
CA GLU A 42 7.01 22.70 9.88
C GLU A 42 7.18 21.72 8.70
N ASN A 43 7.17 22.22 7.46
CA ASN A 43 7.45 21.42 6.28
C ASN A 43 8.84 20.79 6.32
N ASP A 44 9.86 21.54 6.74
CA ASP A 44 11.23 21.02 6.86
C ASP A 44 11.34 19.96 7.97
N LEU A 45 10.62 20.15 9.08
CA LEU A 45 10.52 19.16 10.14
C LEU A 45 9.84 17.88 9.64
N LEU A 46 8.71 18.00 8.93
CA LEU A 46 7.99 16.87 8.35
C LEU A 46 8.82 16.14 7.30
N LYS A 47 9.55 16.86 6.43
CA LYS A 47 10.51 16.25 5.49
C LYS A 47 11.59 15.47 6.21
N THR A 48 12.18 16.05 7.25
CA THR A 48 13.21 15.38 8.07
C THR A 48 12.66 14.14 8.77
N GLN A 49 11.43 14.21 9.29
CA GLN A 49 10.75 13.05 9.88
C GLN A 49 10.47 11.98 8.82
N LEU A 50 10.06 12.36 7.62
CA LEU A 50 9.81 11.45 6.50
C LEU A 50 11.10 10.76 6.05
N GLU A 51 12.21 11.50 5.93
CA GLU A 51 13.53 10.94 5.61
C GLU A 51 14.04 10.00 6.71
N ARG A 52 13.81 10.32 8.00
CA ARG A 52 14.10 9.42 9.13
C ARG A 52 13.25 8.15 9.07
N GLN A 53 11.98 8.24 8.69
CA GLN A 53 11.12 7.07 8.50
C GLN A 53 11.55 6.23 7.29
N GLN A 54 11.99 6.85 6.19
CA GLN A 54 12.46 6.15 5.00
C GLN A 54 13.82 5.48 5.23
N SER A 55 14.76 6.16 5.90
CA SER A 55 16.06 5.59 6.27
C SER A 55 15.94 4.47 7.30
N THR A 56 15.06 4.59 8.31
CA THR A 56 14.73 3.46 9.19
C THR A 56 14.02 2.33 8.44
N SER A 57 13.22 2.61 7.40
CA SER A 57 12.59 1.57 6.57
C SER A 57 13.60 0.83 5.68
N GLN A 58 14.67 1.49 5.23
CA GLN A 58 15.78 0.85 4.50
C GLN A 58 16.69 0.02 5.44
N SER A 59 16.99 0.52 6.64
CA SER A 59 17.76 -0.21 7.67
C SER A 59 17.01 -1.44 8.22
N ARG A 60 15.67 -1.38 8.31
CA ARG A 60 14.83 -2.52 8.74
C ARG A 60 14.75 -3.68 7.74
N ARG A 61 15.33 -3.60 6.54
CA ARG A 61 15.40 -4.76 5.63
C ARG A 61 16.20 -5.93 6.21
N PHE A 62 17.04 -5.70 7.22
CA PHE A 62 17.88 -6.74 7.84
C PHE A 62 17.41 -7.27 9.20
N ASN A 63 16.37 -6.68 9.82
CA ASN A 63 15.84 -7.14 11.11
C ASN A 63 14.36 -7.49 10.99
N ARG A 64 14.10 -8.63 10.35
CA ARG A 64 12.77 -9.23 10.22
C ARG A 64 12.36 -9.91 11.54
N LYS A 65 12.15 -9.13 12.61
CA LYS A 65 11.28 -9.57 13.71
C LYS A 65 9.85 -9.29 13.29
N GLN A 66 9.14 -10.36 12.91
CA GLN A 66 7.71 -10.37 12.63
C GLN A 66 6.96 -9.52 13.67
N SER A 67 6.28 -8.49 13.19
CA SER A 67 5.30 -7.75 13.99
C SER A 67 4.27 -8.73 14.54
N ARG A 68 4.09 -8.69 15.87
CA ARG A 68 3.30 -9.61 16.70
C ARG A 68 1.78 -9.47 16.53
N THR A 69 1.31 -9.10 15.35
CA THR A 69 -0.13 -9.04 15.00
C THR A 69 -0.48 -9.82 13.73
N SER A 70 0.47 -10.58 13.18
CA SER A 70 0.21 -11.48 12.05
C SER A 70 -0.66 -12.64 12.50
N VAL A 71 -1.91 -12.66 12.07
CA VAL A 71 -2.78 -13.83 12.14
C VAL A 71 -2.01 -15.04 11.60
N GLU A 72 -1.88 -16.08 12.40
CA GLU A 72 -1.23 -17.31 11.97
C GLU A 72 -2.11 -18.00 10.94
N ILE A 73 -1.59 -18.16 9.73
CA ILE A 73 -2.28 -18.79 8.61
C ILE A 73 -1.81 -20.24 8.52
N PRO A 74 -2.70 -21.23 8.76
CA PRO A 74 -2.36 -22.64 8.59
C PRO A 74 -1.86 -22.94 7.18
N SER A 75 -0.84 -23.80 7.06
CA SER A 75 -0.26 -24.16 5.75
C SER A 75 -1.30 -24.77 4.82
N ASP A 76 -2.19 -25.60 5.35
CA ASP A 76 -3.24 -26.26 4.57
C ASP A 76 -4.28 -25.28 4.03
N LEU A 77 -4.67 -24.27 4.82
CA LEU A 77 -5.50 -23.17 4.34
C LEU A 77 -4.80 -22.44 3.19
N ALA A 78 -3.51 -22.15 3.35
CA ALA A 78 -2.76 -21.44 2.32
C ALA A 78 -2.69 -22.23 1.00
N LYS A 79 -2.39 -23.53 1.07
CA LYS A 79 -2.34 -24.43 -0.09
C LYS A 79 -3.72 -24.55 -0.75
N ARG A 80 -4.79 -24.78 0.03
CA ARG A 80 -6.13 -24.95 -0.51
C ARG A 80 -6.66 -23.66 -1.14
N PHE A 81 -6.42 -22.51 -0.49
CA PHE A 81 -6.78 -21.21 -1.04
C PHE A 81 -6.16 -21.00 -2.43
N ARG A 82 -4.85 -21.26 -2.56
CA ARG A 82 -4.13 -21.15 -3.84
C ARG A 82 -4.71 -22.10 -4.89
N PHE A 83 -4.96 -23.35 -4.51
CA PHE A 83 -5.53 -24.36 -5.39
C PHE A 83 -6.89 -23.94 -5.95
N ILE A 84 -7.81 -23.50 -5.09
CA ILE A 84 -9.14 -23.05 -5.50
C ILE A 84 -9.04 -21.84 -6.43
N TYR A 85 -8.27 -20.83 -6.05
CA TYR A 85 -8.05 -19.65 -6.89
C TYR A 85 -7.52 -20.03 -8.28
N LYS A 86 -6.47 -20.85 -8.34
CA LYS A 86 -5.87 -21.30 -9.60
C LYS A 86 -6.89 -22.04 -10.46
N LYS A 87 -7.69 -22.93 -9.86
CA LYS A 87 -8.76 -23.66 -10.56
C LYS A 87 -9.86 -22.74 -11.07
N MET A 88 -10.24 -21.70 -10.33
CA MET A 88 -11.23 -20.72 -10.78
C MET A 88 -10.75 -19.92 -11.99
N VAL A 89 -9.46 -19.56 -12.02
CA VAL A 89 -8.84 -18.88 -13.16
C VAL A 89 -8.70 -19.82 -14.35
N GLU A 90 -8.20 -21.06 -14.16
CA GLU A 90 -8.08 -22.08 -15.20
C GLU A 90 -9.42 -22.40 -15.88
N LYS A 91 -10.50 -22.52 -15.08
CA LYS A 91 -11.86 -22.77 -15.58
C LYS A 91 -12.55 -21.53 -16.16
N LYS A 92 -11.86 -20.39 -16.27
CA LYS A 92 -12.40 -19.09 -16.73
C LYS A 92 -13.64 -18.61 -15.95
N MET A 93 -13.81 -19.07 -14.71
CA MET A 93 -14.88 -18.58 -13.84
C MET A 93 -14.62 -17.15 -13.38
N THR A 94 -13.34 -16.74 -13.37
CA THR A 94 -12.89 -15.39 -13.02
C THR A 94 -11.65 -15.05 -13.83
N GLN A 95 -11.40 -13.75 -14.05
CA GLN A 95 -10.16 -13.27 -14.67
C GLN A 95 -8.96 -13.25 -13.70
N GLY A 96 -9.17 -13.67 -12.44
CA GLY A 96 -8.18 -13.58 -11.37
C GLY A 96 -8.21 -12.22 -10.66
N PHE A 97 -7.17 -11.93 -9.88
CA PHE A 97 -7.03 -10.64 -9.20
C PHE A 97 -6.80 -9.49 -10.18
N ILE A 98 -7.46 -8.38 -9.91
CA ILE A 98 -7.18 -7.11 -10.59
C ILE A 98 -6.09 -6.40 -9.76
N VAL A 99 -4.84 -6.59 -10.17
CA VAL A 99 -3.66 -6.14 -9.40
C VAL A 99 -3.44 -4.63 -9.43
N THR A 100 -4.06 -3.93 -10.39
CA THR A 100 -4.08 -2.46 -10.47
C THR A 100 -4.92 -1.84 -9.35
N GLU A 101 -5.90 -2.58 -8.83
CA GLU A 101 -6.73 -2.15 -7.72
C GLU A 101 -6.16 -2.56 -6.35
N ASP A 102 -6.82 -2.15 -5.28
CA ASP A 102 -6.56 -2.66 -3.94
C ASP A 102 -7.27 -4.01 -3.71
N SER A 103 -6.73 -4.80 -2.79
CA SER A 103 -7.34 -5.97 -2.19
C SER A 103 -8.76 -5.73 -1.67
N LEU A 104 -9.06 -4.49 -1.22
CA LEU A 104 -10.37 -4.08 -0.72
C LEU A 104 -11.34 -3.64 -1.82
N SER A 105 -10.93 -3.64 -3.10
CA SER A 105 -11.85 -3.31 -4.20
C SER A 105 -13.01 -4.29 -4.27
N GLU A 106 -14.18 -3.81 -4.69
CA GLU A 106 -15.38 -4.63 -4.79
C GLU A 106 -15.17 -5.90 -5.63
N ARG A 107 -14.42 -5.77 -6.73
CA ARG A 107 -14.10 -6.88 -7.64
C ARG A 107 -13.23 -7.94 -6.96
N ASN A 108 -12.17 -7.51 -6.27
CA ASN A 108 -11.28 -8.43 -5.55
C ASN A 108 -11.96 -9.03 -4.30
N GLN A 109 -12.83 -8.28 -3.63
CA GLN A 109 -13.64 -8.77 -2.51
C GLN A 109 -14.71 -9.77 -2.96
N SER A 110 -15.36 -9.55 -4.11
CA SER A 110 -16.30 -10.52 -4.69
C SER A 110 -15.62 -11.85 -4.97
N LEU A 111 -14.40 -11.82 -5.54
CA LEU A 111 -13.59 -13.02 -5.73
C LEU A 111 -13.24 -13.69 -4.39
N PHE A 112 -12.86 -12.92 -3.38
CA PHE A 112 -12.62 -13.45 -2.03
C PHE A 112 -13.84 -14.19 -1.48
N GLN A 113 -15.03 -13.61 -1.57
CA GLN A 113 -16.25 -14.25 -1.08
C GLN A 113 -16.52 -15.57 -1.80
N LYS A 114 -16.36 -15.63 -3.12
CA LYS A 114 -16.50 -16.88 -3.89
C LYS A 114 -15.51 -17.95 -3.44
N VAL A 115 -14.23 -17.60 -3.27
CA VAL A 115 -13.20 -18.54 -2.79
C VAL A 115 -13.50 -19.00 -1.36
N ARG A 116 -13.93 -18.08 -0.48
CA ARG A 116 -14.32 -18.36 0.90
C ARG A 116 -15.51 -19.31 0.98
N GLU A 117 -16.54 -19.11 0.16
CA GLU A 117 -17.70 -20.00 0.11
C GLU A 117 -17.31 -21.41 -0.33
N ILE A 118 -16.45 -21.55 -1.35
CA ILE A 118 -15.94 -22.85 -1.80
C ILE A 118 -15.13 -23.51 -0.68
N LEU A 119 -14.21 -22.77 -0.06
CA LEU A 119 -13.39 -23.27 1.06
C LEU A 119 -14.25 -23.80 2.21
N ARG A 120 -15.28 -23.04 2.60
CA ARG A 120 -16.20 -23.48 3.66
C ARG A 120 -16.94 -24.73 3.24
N LYS A 121 -17.55 -24.76 2.04
CA LYS A 121 -18.32 -25.92 1.54
C LYS A 121 -17.47 -27.20 1.48
N GLU A 122 -16.22 -27.11 1.03
CA GLU A 122 -15.33 -28.27 0.92
C GLU A 122 -14.83 -28.79 2.27
N HIS A 123 -14.76 -27.94 3.29
CA HIS A 123 -14.17 -28.28 4.60
C HIS A 123 -15.19 -28.30 5.74
N GLY A 124 -16.42 -28.75 5.46
CA GLY A 124 -17.43 -29.01 6.50
C GLY A 124 -18.46 -27.89 6.73
N GLY A 125 -18.52 -26.89 5.84
CA GLY A 125 -19.52 -25.83 5.87
C GLY A 125 -19.44 -24.98 7.13
N GLU A 126 -20.37 -25.21 8.05
CA GLU A 126 -20.41 -24.60 9.37
C GLU A 126 -19.29 -25.11 10.29
N ASN A 127 -18.79 -26.33 10.05
CA ASN A 127 -17.68 -26.94 10.80
C ASN A 127 -16.29 -26.63 10.20
N CYS A 128 -16.16 -25.56 9.42
CA CYS A 128 -14.89 -25.20 8.80
C CYS A 128 -13.83 -24.91 9.87
N PRO A 129 -12.64 -25.55 9.83
CA PRO A 129 -11.60 -25.39 10.85
C PRO A 129 -10.90 -24.03 10.80
N TRP A 130 -11.17 -23.22 9.77
CA TRP A 130 -10.50 -21.94 9.56
C TRP A 130 -11.46 -20.77 9.77
N THR A 131 -10.97 -19.80 10.53
CA THR A 131 -11.72 -18.58 10.82
C THR A 131 -11.74 -17.64 9.61
N ASP A 132 -12.75 -16.77 9.55
CA ASP A 132 -12.82 -15.72 8.52
C ASP A 132 -11.62 -14.78 8.55
N LEU A 133 -11.09 -14.54 9.74
CA LEU A 133 -9.90 -13.73 9.92
C LEU A 133 -8.68 -14.38 9.27
N GLN A 134 -8.50 -15.70 9.45
CA GLN A 134 -7.42 -16.45 8.80
C GLN A 134 -7.59 -16.49 7.28
N MET A 135 -8.82 -16.71 6.79
CA MET A 135 -9.10 -16.70 5.34
C MET A 135 -8.83 -15.33 4.72
N LYS A 136 -9.25 -14.25 5.38
CA LYS A 136 -9.00 -12.87 4.93
C LYS A 136 -7.51 -12.51 4.98
N ALA A 137 -6.81 -12.94 6.03
CA ALA A 137 -5.36 -12.78 6.14
C ALA A 137 -4.64 -13.51 4.99
N GLN A 138 -5.05 -14.74 4.67
CA GLN A 138 -4.50 -15.51 3.56
C GLN A 138 -4.80 -14.88 2.19
N PHE A 139 -6.03 -14.40 1.98
CA PHE A 139 -6.38 -13.65 0.77
C PHE A 139 -5.46 -12.44 0.56
N ASN A 140 -5.29 -11.61 1.60
CA ASN A 140 -4.43 -10.43 1.50
C ASN A 140 -2.96 -10.80 1.27
N ARG A 141 -2.49 -11.88 1.92
CA ARG A 141 -1.13 -12.39 1.71
C ARG A 141 -0.93 -12.85 0.28
N TYR A 142 -1.87 -13.62 -0.26
CA TYR A 142 -1.77 -14.15 -1.61
C TYR A 142 -1.93 -13.08 -2.68
N PHE A 143 -2.85 -12.12 -2.50
CA PHE A 143 -2.99 -10.95 -3.37
C PHE A 143 -1.67 -10.17 -3.49
N LYS A 144 -0.99 -9.92 -2.37
CA LYS A 144 0.34 -9.27 -2.37
C LYS A 144 1.36 -10.08 -3.16
N THR A 145 1.41 -11.41 -2.96
CA THR A 145 2.32 -12.29 -3.72
C THR A 145 2.05 -12.23 -5.22
N VAL A 146 0.79 -12.24 -5.65
CA VAL A 146 0.41 -12.12 -7.07
C VAL A 146 0.77 -10.74 -7.63
N LYS A 147 0.52 -9.66 -6.88
CA LYS A 147 0.88 -8.30 -7.28
C LYS A 147 2.40 -8.14 -7.44
N GLU A 148 3.19 -8.64 -6.50
CA GLU A 148 4.65 -8.63 -6.58
C GLU A 148 5.16 -9.46 -7.78
N ARG A 149 4.52 -10.61 -8.05
CA ARG A 149 4.83 -11.43 -9.23
C ARG A 149 4.56 -10.66 -10.52
N ASN A 150 3.40 -10.02 -10.67
CA ASN A 150 3.08 -9.23 -11.86
C ASN A 150 4.08 -8.09 -12.06
N HIS A 151 4.46 -7.40 -10.98
CA HIS A 151 5.50 -6.37 -11.02
C HIS A 151 6.87 -6.92 -11.47
N ARG A 152 7.22 -8.15 -11.05
CA ARG A 152 8.45 -8.82 -11.52
C ARG A 152 8.38 -9.19 -13.00
N ILE A 153 7.20 -9.62 -13.48
CA ILE A 153 6.97 -9.96 -14.88
C ILE A 153 7.08 -8.71 -15.75
N GLU A 154 6.41 -7.62 -15.37
CA GLU A 154 6.49 -6.32 -16.07
C GLU A 154 7.93 -5.79 -16.16
N ARG A 155 8.74 -6.05 -15.13
CA ARG A 155 10.18 -5.70 -15.11
C ARG A 155 11.09 -6.71 -15.83
N GLY A 156 10.57 -7.82 -16.34
CA GLY A 156 11.37 -8.89 -16.96
C GLY A 156 12.33 -9.61 -15.98
N THR A 157 12.06 -9.58 -14.68
CA THR A 157 12.92 -10.17 -13.63
C THR A 157 12.39 -11.46 -13.04
N ASN A 158 11.21 -11.92 -13.48
CA ASN A 158 10.55 -13.10 -12.92
C ASN A 158 11.38 -14.38 -13.09
N ASP A 159 11.97 -14.61 -14.27
CA ASP A 159 12.76 -15.82 -14.55
C ASP A 159 14.02 -15.90 -13.67
N LYS A 160 14.64 -14.76 -13.37
CA LYS A 160 15.79 -14.69 -12.46
C LYS A 160 15.38 -15.04 -11.04
N HIS A 161 14.22 -14.56 -10.60
CA HIS A 161 13.66 -14.88 -9.29
C HIS A 161 13.33 -16.38 -9.18
N GLU A 162 12.69 -16.95 -10.20
CA GLU A 162 12.32 -18.35 -10.23
C GLU A 162 13.54 -19.27 -10.19
N LYS A 163 14.57 -18.97 -10.99
CA LYS A 163 15.86 -19.70 -10.93
C LYS A 163 16.51 -19.60 -9.55
N LEU A 164 16.43 -18.45 -8.89
CA LEU A 164 16.97 -18.27 -7.55
C LEU A 164 16.21 -19.11 -6.51
N GLU A 165 14.88 -19.09 -6.54
CA GLU A 165 14.05 -19.88 -5.62
C GLU A 165 14.26 -21.39 -5.77
N ARG A 166 14.34 -21.90 -7.00
CA ARG A 166 14.65 -23.32 -7.25
C ARG A 166 16.03 -23.73 -6.72
N ARG A 167 17.02 -22.84 -6.79
CA ARG A 167 18.35 -23.07 -6.23
C ARG A 167 18.33 -23.06 -4.70
N LEU A 168 17.62 -22.11 -4.09
CA LEU A 168 17.53 -21.96 -2.64
C LEU A 168 16.69 -23.07 -1.97
N SER A 169 15.64 -23.55 -2.64
CA SER A 169 14.80 -24.65 -2.13
C SER A 169 15.48 -26.02 -2.19
N GLY A 170 16.66 -26.10 -2.82
CA GLY A 170 17.33 -27.37 -3.07
C GLY A 170 16.65 -28.22 -4.14
N TYR A 171 15.63 -27.71 -4.84
CA TYR A 171 14.89 -28.42 -5.88
C TYR A 171 15.81 -29.00 -6.95
N GLU A 172 16.82 -28.23 -7.37
CA GLU A 172 17.82 -28.68 -8.36
C GLU A 172 18.56 -29.96 -7.96
N ARG A 173 18.71 -30.24 -6.65
CA ARG A 173 19.38 -31.44 -6.13
C ARG A 173 18.47 -32.67 -6.07
N ILE A 174 17.15 -32.46 -6.00
CA ILE A 174 16.16 -33.52 -5.80
C ILE A 174 15.29 -33.78 -7.03
N LYS A 175 15.27 -32.87 -8.01
CA LYS A 175 14.42 -32.96 -9.22
C LYS A 175 14.59 -34.26 -10.01
N GLU A 176 15.76 -34.87 -10.01
CA GLU A 176 16.02 -36.13 -10.73
C GLU A 176 15.39 -37.33 -10.04
N LYS A 177 15.17 -37.24 -8.72
CA LYS A 177 14.56 -38.28 -7.89
C LYS A 177 13.05 -38.13 -7.74
N LEU A 178 12.51 -36.96 -8.11
CA LEU A 178 11.08 -36.67 -8.02
C LEU A 178 10.33 -37.25 -9.24
N THR A 179 9.23 -37.93 -8.95
CA THR A 179 8.24 -38.35 -9.94
C THR A 179 7.58 -37.14 -10.61
N LEU A 180 6.93 -37.35 -11.76
CA LEU A 180 6.23 -36.27 -12.48
C LEU A 180 5.11 -35.63 -11.63
N GLN A 181 4.45 -36.43 -10.79
CA GLN A 181 3.44 -35.97 -9.85
C GLN A 181 4.08 -35.05 -8.78
N GLU A 182 5.19 -35.48 -8.19
CA GLU A 182 5.90 -34.72 -7.15
C GLU A 182 6.49 -33.41 -7.69
N LYS A 183 7.00 -33.41 -8.92
CA LYS A 183 7.45 -32.20 -9.62
C LYS A 183 6.33 -31.16 -9.75
N LYS A 184 5.13 -31.57 -10.17
CA LYS A 184 3.95 -30.68 -10.22
C LYS A 184 3.62 -30.10 -8.85
N THR A 185 3.65 -30.93 -7.80
CA THR A 185 3.42 -30.47 -6.42
C THR A 185 4.47 -29.46 -5.95
N TYR A 186 5.74 -29.64 -6.32
CA TYR A 186 6.81 -28.69 -6.00
C TYR A 186 6.61 -27.34 -6.68
N ASP A 187 6.23 -27.35 -7.96
CA ASP A 187 5.91 -26.13 -8.70
C ASP A 187 4.67 -25.43 -8.11
N ASP A 188 3.67 -26.18 -7.65
CA ASP A 188 2.48 -25.65 -6.97
C ASP A 188 2.76 -25.08 -5.57
N VAL A 189 3.86 -25.48 -4.91
CA VAL A 189 4.28 -24.96 -3.60
C VAL A 189 5.17 -23.74 -3.73
N LEU A 190 6.08 -23.73 -4.70
CA LEU A 190 6.98 -22.61 -4.99
C LEU A 190 6.28 -21.44 -5.69
N TYR A 191 5.16 -21.67 -6.38
CA TYR A 191 4.40 -20.66 -7.13
C TYR A 191 2.92 -20.55 -6.76
#